data_AF-A0A935UXW5-F1
#
_entry.id   AF-A0A935UXW5-F1
#
_cell.length_a   1.000
_cell.length_b   1.000
_cell.length_c   1.000
_cell.angle_alpha   90.00
_cell.angle_beta   90.00
_cell.angle_gamma   90.00
#
_symmetry.space_group_name_H-M   'P 1'
#
loop_
_entity.id
_entity.type
_entity.pdbx_description
1 polymer ?
#
loop_
_entity_poly.entity_id
_entity_poly.type
_entity_poly.pdbx_seq_one_letter_code
_entity_poly.pdbx_strand_id
1 'polypeptide(L)'
;MFEALLFYTFSALAVFAGAMVITRRNAASSAIALVASFFCLASMYAMLGAHFVAVIQILVYAGAIMVLFIFVIMVLNLREDNDPGWNLSPRAVLGAGVGGLVGLTVFVGASAARSMTFMPTDKLDPNFGTIEQIGYTLFSGRYLLPFEVVSALLTVAVVGAVVLAKKEL
;
A
#
# COMPACT_ATOMS: atom_id res chain seq x y z
N MET A 1 -8.45 -23.13 10.29
CA MET A 1 -9.27 -22.25 11.16
C MET A 1 -8.45 -21.13 11.80
N PHE A 2 -7.30 -21.42 12.41
CA PHE A 2 -6.43 -20.38 12.99
C PHE A 2 -5.94 -19.33 11.97
N GLU A 3 -5.51 -19.77 10.78
CA GLU A 3 -5.12 -18.87 9.68
C GLU A 3 -6.27 -17.97 9.23
N ALA A 4 -7.49 -18.50 9.10
CA ALA A 4 -8.66 -17.70 8.73
C ALA A 4 -8.96 -16.63 9.80
N LEU A 5 -8.85 -16.99 11.08
CA LEU A 5 -9.03 -16.05 12.18
C LEU A 5 -8.02 -14.90 12.10
N LEU A 6 -6.72 -15.21 11.97
CA LEU A 6 -5.67 -14.22 11.80
C LEU A 6 -5.91 -13.32 10.58
N PHE A 7 -6.34 -13.91 9.46
CA PHE A 7 -6.61 -13.18 8.23
C PHE A 7 -7.73 -12.16 8.43
N TYR A 8 -8.87 -12.57 9.01
CA TYR A 8 -9.97 -11.67 9.29
C TYR A 8 -9.60 -10.59 10.30
N THR A 9 -8.79 -10.92 11.32
CA THR A 9 -8.28 -9.94 12.29
C THR A 9 -7.40 -8.89 11.63
N PHE A 10 -6.37 -9.29 10.87
CA PHE A 10 -5.47 -8.36 10.20
C PHE A 10 -6.18 -7.56 9.10
N SER A 11 -7.10 -8.18 8.37
CA SER A 11 -7.92 -7.50 7.36
C SER A 11 -8.82 -6.44 7.99
N ALA A 12 -9.55 -6.78 9.06
CA ALA A 12 -10.37 -5.81 9.78
C ALA A 12 -9.53 -4.65 10.35
N LEU A 13 -8.36 -4.97 10.92
CA LEU A 13 -7.44 -3.96 11.45
C LEU A 13 -6.86 -3.08 10.34
N ALA A 14 -6.53 -3.63 9.17
CA ALA A 14 -6.04 -2.88 8.02
C ALA A 14 -7.09 -1.90 7.49
N VAL A 15 -8.34 -2.33 7.36
CA VAL A 15 -9.47 -1.48 6.95
C VAL A 15 -9.74 -0.40 7.99
N PHE A 16 -9.73 -0.76 9.28
CA PHE A 16 -9.91 0.21 10.36
C PHE A 16 -8.79 1.26 10.38
N ALA A 17 -7.54 0.83 10.24
CA ALA A 17 -6.38 1.71 10.12
C ALA A 17 -6.50 2.63 8.90
N GLY A 18 -6.90 2.10 7.74
CA GLY A 18 -7.16 2.89 6.53
C GLY A 18 -8.29 3.91 6.71
N ALA A 19 -9.37 3.55 7.40
CA ALA A 19 -10.43 4.50 7.77
C ALA A 19 -9.91 5.60 8.70
N MET A 20 -9.02 5.26 9.64
CA MET A 20 -8.37 6.26 10.50
C MET A 20 -7.49 7.23 9.69
N VAL A 21 -6.80 6.79 8.63
CA VAL A 21 -5.99 7.69 7.77
C VAL A 21 -6.83 8.84 7.21
N ILE A 22 -8.05 8.54 6.76
CA ILE A 22 -8.93 9.51 6.09
C ILE A 22 -9.75 10.33 7.11
N THR A 23 -10.10 9.74 8.25
CA THR A 23 -10.95 10.41 9.25
C THR A 23 -10.16 11.31 10.20
N ARG A 24 -8.87 11.06 10.41
CA ARG A 24 -8.02 11.88 11.28
C ARG A 24 -7.67 13.20 10.60
N ARG A 25 -7.86 14.30 11.32
CA ARG A 25 -7.53 15.67 10.86
C ARG A 25 -6.03 15.95 10.93
N ASN A 26 -5.36 15.37 11.91
CA ASN A 26 -3.92 15.56 12.09
C ASN A 26 -3.14 14.68 11.12
N ALA A 27 -2.39 15.30 10.20
CA ALA A 27 -1.59 14.60 9.20
C ALA A 27 -0.60 13.59 9.82
N ALA A 28 -0.01 13.91 10.98
CA ALA A 28 0.91 13.00 11.67
C ALA A 28 0.19 11.78 12.23
N SER A 29 -0.99 11.97 12.83
CA SER A 29 -1.83 10.85 13.29
C SER A 29 -2.30 9.98 12.13
N SER A 30 -2.68 10.59 11.00
CA SER A 30 -3.03 9.87 9.77
C SER A 30 -1.87 9.05 9.23
N ALA A 31 -0.65 9.61 9.22
CA ALA A 31 0.54 8.90 8.78
C ALA A 31 0.87 7.69 9.67
N ILE A 32 0.73 7.81 11.01
CA ILE A 32 0.92 6.69 11.93
C ILE A 32 -0.15 5.60 11.72
N ALA A 33 -1.40 5.99 11.47
CA ALA A 33 -2.47 5.04 11.13
C ALA A 33 -2.16 4.30 9.81
N LEU A 34 -1.57 4.99 8.83
CA LEU A 34 -1.16 4.37 7.57
C LEU A 34 -0.03 3.34 7.77
N VAL A 35 0.95 3.65 8.63
CA VAL A 35 2.01 2.72 9.03
C VAL A 35 1.41 1.46 9.67
N ALA A 36 0.41 1.61 10.56
CA ALA A 36 -0.29 0.47 11.14
C ALA A 36 -1.00 -0.39 10.06
N SER A 37 -1.60 0.23 9.05
CA SER A 37 -2.18 -0.47 7.90
C SER A 37 -1.12 -1.26 7.11
N PHE A 38 0.07 -0.69 6.88
CA PHE A 38 1.18 -1.38 6.22
C PHE A 38 1.70 -2.59 7.01
N PHE A 39 1.74 -2.52 8.35
CA PHE A 39 2.05 -3.69 9.17
C PHE A 39 1.00 -4.79 9.03
N CYS A 40 -0.29 -4.44 8.98
CA CYS A 40 -1.35 -5.42 8.75
C CYS A 40 -1.22 -6.08 7.37
N LEU A 41 -0.92 -5.30 6.33
CA LEU A 41 -0.67 -5.83 4.99
C LEU A 41 0.57 -6.73 4.95
N ALA A 42 1.65 -6.37 5.62
CA ALA A 42 2.85 -7.21 5.72
C ALA A 42 2.54 -8.57 6.38
N SER A 43 1.76 -8.57 7.47
CA SER A 43 1.27 -9.80 8.09
C SER A 43 0.43 -10.63 7.13
N MET A 44 -0.47 -10.01 6.36
CA MET A 44 -1.26 -10.70 5.34
C MET A 44 -0.39 -11.30 4.22
N TYR A 45 0.65 -10.60 3.76
CA TYR A 45 1.60 -11.13 2.78
C TYR A 45 2.40 -12.32 3.33
N ALA A 46 2.83 -12.26 4.59
CA ALA A 46 3.49 -13.37 5.25
C ALA A 46 2.57 -14.61 5.32
N MET A 47 1.30 -14.41 5.67
CA MET A 47 0.30 -15.49 5.70
C MET A 47 0.02 -16.09 4.32
N LEU A 48 0.19 -15.31 3.25
CA LEU A 48 0.02 -15.77 1.87
C LEU A 48 1.26 -16.48 1.30
N GLY A 49 2.32 -16.66 2.10
CA GLY A 49 3.60 -17.22 1.68
C GLY A 49 4.53 -16.23 0.97
N ALA A 50 4.13 -14.97 0.81
CA ALA A 50 4.89 -13.92 0.14
C ALA A 50 5.89 -13.23 1.08
N HIS A 51 6.85 -13.99 1.62
CA HIS A 51 7.78 -13.55 2.66
C HIS A 51 8.64 -12.35 2.24
N PHE A 52 9.19 -12.36 1.02
CA PHE A 52 9.99 -11.24 0.54
C PHE A 52 9.18 -9.95 0.46
N VAL A 53 7.97 -10.01 -0.10
CA VAL A 53 7.09 -8.85 -0.25
C VAL A 53 6.67 -8.31 1.11
N ALA A 54 6.39 -9.18 2.09
CA ALA A 54 6.11 -8.78 3.47
C ALA A 54 7.26 -7.98 4.10
N VAL A 55 8.50 -8.44 3.92
CA VAL A 55 9.69 -7.74 4.44
C VAL A 55 9.90 -6.40 3.74
N ILE A 56 9.77 -6.35 2.41
CA ILE A 56 9.89 -5.10 1.64
C ILE A 56 8.79 -4.09 2.01
N GLN A 57 7.57 -4.56 2.31
CA GLN A 57 6.48 -3.72 2.80
C GLN A 57 6.89 -2.97 4.08
N ILE A 58 7.57 -3.65 5.00
CA ILE A 58 8.03 -3.03 6.24
C ILE A 58 9.23 -2.13 5.99
N LEU A 59 10.25 -2.60 5.27
CA LEU A 59 11.50 -1.84 5.09
C LEU A 59 11.33 -0.59 4.22
N VAL A 60 10.62 -0.71 3.10
CA VAL A 60 10.52 0.38 2.11
C VAL A 60 9.32 1.27 2.40
N TYR A 61 8.12 0.69 2.52
CA TYR A 61 6.91 1.49 2.68
C TYR A 61 6.79 2.04 4.10
N ALA A 62 6.72 1.17 5.11
CA ALA A 62 6.58 1.61 6.51
C ALA A 62 7.87 2.27 7.05
N GLY A 63 9.03 1.78 6.64
CA GLY A 63 10.34 2.27 7.06
C GLY A 63 10.75 3.55 6.32
N ALA A 64 11.28 3.43 5.11
CA ALA A 64 11.88 4.57 4.41
C ALA A 64 10.87 5.65 4.00
N ILE A 65 9.82 5.27 3.28
CA ILE A 65 8.89 6.23 2.66
C ILE A 65 8.07 6.93 3.74
N MET A 66 7.43 6.18 4.65
CA MET A 66 6.57 6.78 5.66
C MET A 66 7.33 7.60 6.69
N VAL A 67 8.55 7.21 7.08
CA VAL A 67 9.37 8.04 7.99
C VAL A 67 9.76 9.36 7.33
N LEU A 68 10.13 9.36 6.03
CA LEU A 68 10.38 10.59 5.28
C LEU A 68 9.13 11.48 5.23
N PHE A 69 7.96 10.89 4.97
CA PHE A 69 6.69 11.62 4.98
C PHE A 69 6.39 12.22 6.36
N ILE A 70 6.53 11.45 7.43
CA ILE A 70 6.31 11.92 8.82
C ILE A 70 7.27 13.06 9.16
N PHE A 71 8.53 12.97 8.72
CA PHE A 71 9.49 14.04 8.90
C PHE A 71 9.04 15.32 8.16
N VAL A 72 8.65 15.20 6.89
CA VAL A 72 8.20 16.34 6.07
C VAL A 72 6.96 17.02 6.65
N ILE A 73 5.92 16.27 7.02
CA ILE A 73 4.69 16.86 7.59
C ILE A 73 4.95 17.55 8.92
N MET A 74 5.90 17.04 9.71
CA MET A 74 6.25 17.63 11.01
C MET A 74 7.08 18.91 10.83
N VAL A 75 8.02 18.93 9.89
CA VAL A 75 8.81 20.12 9.55
C VAL A 75 7.93 21.22 8.97
N LEU A 76 6.99 20.87 8.09
CA LEU A 76 6.05 21.82 7.50
C LEU A 76 5.00 22.32 8.51
N ASN A 77 4.98 21.76 9.73
CA ASN A 77 4.03 22.07 10.80
C ASN A 77 2.63 22.32 10.25
N LEU A 78 2.10 21.34 9.51
CA LEU A 78 0.73 21.36 8.99
C LEU A 78 -0.19 21.51 10.19
N ARG A 79 -0.56 22.76 10.50
CA ARG A 79 -1.49 23.09 11.56
C ARG A 79 -2.85 22.50 11.18
N GLU A 80 -3.54 22.01 12.19
CA GLU A 80 -4.95 21.68 12.09
C GLU A 80 -5.69 22.98 11.77
N ASP A 81 -5.84 23.30 10.49
CA ASP A 81 -6.66 24.43 10.08
C ASP A 81 -8.06 24.17 10.64
N ASN A 82 -8.53 25.11 11.47
CA ASN A 82 -9.87 25.15 12.05
C ASN A 82 -10.91 25.49 10.97
N ASP A 83 -10.82 24.85 9.81
CA ASP A 83 -11.81 24.99 8.75
C ASP A 83 -13.07 24.27 9.22
N PRO A 84 -14.24 24.93 9.22
CA PRO A 84 -15.44 24.38 9.82
C PRO A 84 -15.81 23.09 9.09
N GLY A 85 -16.01 22.06 9.91
CA GLY A 85 -16.59 20.74 9.64
C GLY A 85 -16.76 20.35 8.19
N TRP A 86 -16.09 19.26 7.78
CA TRP A 86 -16.51 18.34 6.72
C TRP A 86 -17.74 18.85 5.97
N ASN A 87 -17.52 19.76 5.01
CA ASN A 87 -18.62 20.28 4.23
C ASN A 87 -18.94 19.15 3.24
N LEU A 88 -19.65 18.12 3.74
CA LEU A 88 -20.25 17.05 2.95
C LEU A 88 -21.27 17.72 2.04
N SER A 89 -20.78 18.41 1.02
CA SER A 89 -21.59 18.77 -0.12
C SER A 89 -22.32 17.48 -0.51
N PRO A 90 -23.64 17.51 -0.71
CA PRO A 90 -24.38 16.33 -1.13
C PRO A 90 -23.71 15.62 -2.32
N ARG A 91 -22.98 16.37 -3.15
CA ARG A 91 -22.15 15.87 -4.26
C ARG A 91 -20.94 15.03 -3.82
N ALA A 92 -20.28 15.36 -2.71
CA ALA A 92 -19.17 14.59 -2.16
C ALA A 92 -19.65 13.28 -1.54
N VAL A 93 -20.81 13.31 -0.86
CA VAL A 93 -21.46 12.09 -0.32
C VAL A 93 -21.93 11.18 -1.45
N LEU A 94 -22.57 11.76 -2.47
CA LEU A 94 -22.97 11.04 -3.67
C LEU A 94 -21.74 10.50 -4.42
N GLY A 95 -20.65 11.27 -4.52
CA GLY A 95 -19.41 10.84 -5.15
C GLY A 95 -18.76 9.65 -4.43
N ALA A 96 -18.68 9.70 -3.10
CA ALA A 96 -18.19 8.58 -2.29
C ALA A 96 -19.13 7.36 -2.37
N GLY A 97 -20.45 7.58 -2.36
CA GLY A 97 -21.46 6.53 -2.48
C GLY A 97 -21.43 5.84 -3.85
N VAL A 98 -21.37 6.61 -4.93
CA VAL A 98 -21.25 6.10 -6.30
C VAL A 98 -19.90 5.42 -6.51
N GLY A 99 -18.80 6.00 -6.03
CA GLY A 99 -17.47 5.39 -6.10
C GLY A 99 -17.42 4.05 -5.34
N GLY A 100 -18.02 3.99 -4.15
CA GLY A 100 -18.16 2.76 -3.38
C GLY A 100 -19.02 1.71 -4.08
N LEU A 101 -20.16 2.11 -4.66
CA LEU A 101 -21.05 1.23 -5.41
C LEU A 101 -20.39 0.69 -6.67
N VAL A 102 -19.69 1.53 -7.43
CA VAL A 102 -18.94 1.11 -8.64
C VAL A 102 -17.80 0.17 -8.25
N GLY A 103 -17.05 0.49 -7.18
CA GLY A 103 -16.02 -0.41 -6.66
C GLY A 103 -16.59 -1.77 -6.26
N LEU A 104 -17.76 -1.77 -5.59
CA LEU A 104 -18.45 -2.99 -5.18
C LEU A 104 -18.96 -3.80 -6.39
N THR A 105 -19.60 -3.16 -7.37
CA THR A 105 -20.11 -3.87 -8.55
C THR A 105 -19.00 -4.44 -9.41
N VAL A 106 -17.88 -3.73 -9.55
CA VAL A 106 -16.67 -4.25 -10.21
C VAL A 106 -16.10 -5.43 -9.43
N PHE A 107 -16.01 -5.32 -8.10
CA PHE A 107 -15.54 -6.42 -7.26
C PHE A 107 -16.44 -7.66 -7.36
N VAL A 108 -17.76 -7.47 -7.24
CA VAL A 108 -18.75 -8.56 -7.35
C VAL A 108 -18.72 -9.17 -8.74
N GLY A 109 -18.71 -8.35 -9.80
CA GLY A 109 -18.62 -8.82 -11.19
C GLY A 109 -17.35 -9.62 -11.46
N ALA A 110 -16.19 -9.14 -10.99
CA ALA A 110 -14.92 -9.84 -11.12
C ALA A 110 -14.90 -11.15 -10.29
N SER A 111 -15.49 -11.14 -9.10
CA SER A 111 -15.57 -12.33 -8.24
C SER A 111 -16.52 -13.38 -8.82
N ALA A 112 -17.65 -12.98 -9.39
CA ALA A 112 -18.60 -13.86 -10.07
C ALA A 112 -17.96 -14.49 -11.33
N ALA A 113 -17.24 -13.68 -12.11
CA ALA A 113 -16.47 -14.15 -13.26
C ALA A 113 -15.42 -15.21 -12.86
N ARG A 114 -14.75 -15.03 -11.72
CA ARG A 114 -13.77 -15.99 -11.19
C ARG A 114 -14.40 -17.22 -10.54
N SER A 115 -15.56 -17.11 -9.90
CA SER A 115 -16.25 -18.28 -9.34
C SER A 115 -16.74 -19.28 -10.41
N MET A 116 -16.90 -18.83 -11.66
CA MET A 116 -17.19 -19.72 -12.80
C MET A 116 -15.96 -20.48 -13.31
N THR A 117 -14.76 -20.09 -12.88
CA THR A 117 -13.49 -20.77 -13.14
C THR A 117 -12.89 -21.17 -11.79
N PHE A 118 -13.44 -22.21 -11.17
CA PHE A 118 -12.79 -22.87 -10.03
C PHE A 118 -11.43 -23.41 -10.51
N MET A 119 -10.39 -22.59 -10.36
CA MET A 119 -9.02 -23.07 -10.44
C MET A 119 -8.79 -23.96 -9.22
N PRO A 120 -8.29 -25.20 -9.40
CA PRO A 120 -7.84 -26.01 -8.29
C PRO A 120 -6.85 -25.19 -7.46
N THR A 121 -6.94 -25.26 -6.14
CA THR A 121 -5.85 -24.84 -5.26
C THR A 121 -4.67 -25.77 -5.51
N ASP A 122 -3.94 -25.51 -6.59
CA ASP A 122 -2.63 -26.11 -6.80
C ASP A 122 -1.81 -25.80 -5.54
N LYS A 123 -1.18 -26.84 -5.00
CA LYS A 123 -0.29 -26.70 -3.86
C LYS A 123 0.71 -25.60 -4.21
N LEU A 124 0.73 -24.54 -3.41
CA LEU A 124 1.70 -23.46 -3.55
C LEU A 124 3.09 -24.11 -3.65
N ASP A 125 3.83 -23.78 -4.71
CA ASP A 125 5.21 -24.21 -4.87
C ASP A 125 5.96 -23.83 -3.57
N PRO A 126 6.69 -24.77 -2.94
CA PRO A 126 7.47 -24.47 -1.73
C PRO A 126 8.41 -23.27 -1.88
N ASN A 127 8.80 -22.93 -3.12
CA ASN A 127 9.67 -21.79 -3.43
C ASN A 127 8.92 -20.49 -3.69
N PHE A 128 7.58 -20.50 -3.67
CA PHE A 128 6.77 -19.31 -3.89
C PHE A 128 7.07 -18.21 -2.87
N GLY A 129 7.33 -16.99 -3.36
CA GLY A 129 7.58 -15.83 -2.48
C GLY A 129 8.98 -15.80 -1.86
N THR A 130 9.89 -16.68 -2.29
CA THR A 130 11.31 -16.66 -1.92
C THR A 130 12.08 -15.58 -2.69
N ILE A 131 13.18 -15.11 -2.10
CA ILE A 131 14.07 -14.10 -2.70
C ILE A 131 14.69 -14.63 -4.00
N GLU A 132 15.07 -15.90 -4.01
CA GLU A 132 15.71 -16.55 -5.15
C GLU A 132 14.80 -16.57 -6.39
N GLN A 133 13.53 -16.97 -6.23
CA GLN A 133 12.58 -17.01 -7.34
C GLN A 133 12.29 -15.60 -7.88
N ILE A 134 12.19 -14.61 -7.00
CA ILE A 134 12.02 -13.21 -7.41
C ILE A 134 13.25 -12.71 -8.16
N GLY A 135 14.45 -13.03 -7.70
CA GLY A 135 15.69 -12.73 -8.44
C GLY A 135 15.71 -13.37 -9.82
N TYR A 136 15.40 -14.67 -9.91
CA TYR A 136 15.38 -15.39 -11.20
C TYR A 136 14.36 -14.78 -12.17
N THR A 137 13.15 -14.45 -11.69
CA THR A 137 12.12 -13.84 -12.55
C THR A 137 12.48 -12.42 -13.02
N LEU A 138 13.20 -11.66 -12.19
CA LEU A 138 13.70 -10.32 -12.54
C LEU A 138 14.79 -10.37 -13.62
N PHE A 139 15.76 -11.28 -13.49
CA PHE A 139 16.95 -11.29 -14.35
C PHE A 139 16.89 -12.27 -15.54
N SER A 140 16.12 -13.36 -15.45
CA SER A 140 16.15 -14.46 -16.44
C SER A 140 14.95 -14.48 -17.40
N GLY A 141 14.08 -13.47 -17.37
CA GLY A 141 12.82 -13.50 -18.10
C GLY A 141 12.31 -12.14 -18.57
N ARG A 142 10.98 -11.97 -18.51
CA ARG A 142 10.25 -10.82 -19.05
C ARG A 142 10.50 -9.49 -18.30
N TYR A 143 11.04 -9.54 -17.09
CA TYR A 143 11.20 -8.39 -16.21
C TYR A 143 12.58 -7.72 -16.25
N LEU A 144 13.48 -8.19 -17.11
CA LEU A 144 14.82 -7.60 -17.27
C LEU A 144 14.75 -6.12 -17.68
N LEU A 145 13.94 -5.80 -18.71
CA LEU A 145 13.75 -4.43 -19.16
C LEU A 145 13.09 -3.53 -18.10
N PRO A 146 11.97 -3.92 -17.45
CA PRO A 146 11.44 -3.18 -16.32
C PRO A 146 12.46 -2.93 -15.20
N PHE A 147 13.29 -3.92 -14.85
CA PHE A 147 14.34 -3.79 -13.84
C PHE A 147 15.35 -2.70 -14.22
N GLU A 148 15.83 -2.70 -15.47
CA GLU A 148 16.76 -1.68 -15.96
C GLU A 148 16.12 -0.28 -15.95
N VAL A 149 14.87 -0.17 -16.39
CA VAL A 149 14.12 1.09 -16.35
C VAL A 149 13.96 1.62 -14.92
N VAL A 150 13.66 0.75 -13.95
CA VAL A 150 13.59 1.16 -12.53
C VAL A 150 14.96 1.63 -12.02
N SER A 151 16.05 0.98 -12.41
CA SER A 151 17.40 1.42 -12.01
C SER A 151 17.75 2.81 -12.53
N ALA A 152 17.41 3.10 -13.79
CA ALA A 152 17.57 4.42 -14.39
C ALA A 152 16.65 5.45 -13.71
N LEU A 153 15.40 5.09 -13.43
CA LEU A 153 14.44 5.94 -12.73
C LEU A 153 14.93 6.32 -11.33
N LEU A 154 15.49 5.37 -10.56
CA LEU A 154 16.06 5.65 -9.24
C LEU A 154 17.27 6.58 -9.34
N THR A 155 18.12 6.41 -10.35
CA THR A 155 19.26 7.31 -10.61
C THR A 155 18.78 8.73 -10.90
N VAL A 156 17.80 8.88 -11.79
CA VAL A 156 17.19 10.18 -12.11
C VAL A 156 16.51 10.79 -10.89
N ALA A 157 15.81 9.99 -10.07
CA ALA A 157 15.14 10.47 -8.86
C ALA A 157 16.15 11.04 -7.85
N VAL A 158 17.29 10.38 -7.63
CA VAL A 158 18.35 10.89 -6.74
C VAL A 158 18.95 12.19 -7.26
N VAL A 159 19.31 12.24 -8.55
CA VAL A 159 19.85 13.48 -9.16
C VAL A 159 18.83 14.61 -9.07
N GLY A 160 17.56 14.34 -9.39
CA GLY A 160 16.47 15.31 -9.31
C GLY A 160 16.25 15.84 -7.89
N ALA A 161 16.24 14.95 -6.89
CA ALA A 161 16.12 15.33 -5.49
C ALA A 161 17.28 16.22 -5.03
N VAL A 162 18.52 15.89 -5.41
CA VAL A 162 19.72 16.69 -5.05
C VAL A 162 19.70 18.05 -5.73
N VAL A 163 19.36 18.13 -7.02
CA VAL A 163 19.28 19.40 -7.76
C VAL A 163 18.19 20.30 -7.16
N LEU A 164 17.03 19.74 -6.80
CA LEU A 164 15.94 20.51 -6.21
C LEU A 164 16.23 20.96 -4.77
N ALA A 165 16.96 20.15 -4.00
CA ALA A 165 17.34 20.48 -2.62
C ALA A 165 18.51 21.47 -2.54
N LYS A 166 19.29 21.62 -3.63
CA LYS A 166 20.41 22.55 -3.69
C LYS A 166 19.89 23.99 -3.67
N LYS A 167 20.13 24.70 -2.55
CA LYS A 167 19.94 26.15 -2.50
C LYS A 167 20.90 26.83 -3.46
N GLU A 168 20.40 27.73 -4.31
CA GLU A 168 21.25 28.69 -4.99
C GLU A 168 21.91 29.55 -3.91
N LEU A 169 23.24 29.50 -3.86
CA LEU A 169 24.07 30.38 -3.04
C LEU A 169 24.42 31.62 -3.86
#